data_AF-A0A6P1P008-F1
#
_entry.id   AF-A0A6P1P008-F1
#
_cell.length_a   1.000
_cell.length_b   1.000
_cell.length_c   1.000
_cell.angle_alpha   90.00
_cell.angle_beta   90.00
_cell.angle_gamma   90.00
#
_symmetry.space_group_name_H-M   'P 1'
#
loop_
_entity.id
_entity.type
_entity.pdbx_description
1 polymer ?
#
loop_
_entity_poly.entity_id
_entity_poly.type
_entity_poly.pdbx_seq_one_letter_code
_entity_poly.pdbx_strand_id
1 'polypeptide(L)'
;MEFKEEQEIENAAAVVNHFGYWPSFHDSEVLSIKFERSLEMGMPTVEMKVYAFEMTDKVIDGYYEMVKFCIIDFLFIDLQTSDIQDFNHQNAVLGLDFVKEGEDLKCEIHAAYGVDGQLTSRKIRVVSVEHIEK
;
A
#
# COMPACT_ATOMS: atom_id res chain seq x y z
N MET A 1 0.79 24.11 -1.61
CA MET A 1 0.37 23.22 -0.51
C MET A 1 1.28 22.01 -0.56
N GLU A 2 1.74 21.56 0.60
CA GLU A 2 2.47 20.30 0.74
C GLU A 2 1.52 19.15 0.37
N PHE A 3 2.00 18.21 -0.45
CA PHE A 3 1.21 17.05 -0.83
C PHE A 3 1.01 16.15 0.39
N LYS A 4 -0.21 15.65 0.57
CA LYS A 4 -0.59 14.76 1.67
C LYS A 4 -1.30 13.55 1.09
N GLU A 5 -0.67 12.39 1.24
CA GLU A 5 -1.12 11.12 0.65
C GLU A 5 -2.55 10.80 1.03
N GLU A 6 -2.87 10.95 2.32
CA GLU A 6 -4.18 10.64 2.88
C GLU A 6 -5.30 11.59 2.42
N GLN A 7 -4.96 12.70 1.76
CA GLN A 7 -5.94 13.63 1.18
C GLN A 7 -6.22 13.35 -0.30
N GLU A 8 -5.34 12.62 -0.97
CA GLU A 8 -5.39 12.36 -2.41
C GLU A 8 -5.83 10.91 -2.71
N ILE A 9 -5.67 9.99 -1.76
CA ILE A 9 -6.13 8.61 -1.86
C ILE A 9 -7.58 8.51 -1.37
N GLU A 10 -8.47 7.99 -2.25
CA GLU A 10 -9.87 7.81 -1.90
C GLU A 10 -10.03 6.81 -0.74
N ASN A 11 -10.83 7.18 0.27
CA ASN A 11 -11.07 6.36 1.46
C ASN A 11 -9.82 6.08 2.33
N ALA A 12 -8.75 6.87 2.20
CA ALA A 12 -7.57 6.80 3.08
C ALA A 12 -7.92 6.93 4.58
N ALA A 13 -9.04 7.59 4.90
CA ALA A 13 -9.56 7.69 6.26
C ALA A 13 -9.77 6.31 6.93
N ALA A 14 -10.02 5.22 6.19
CA ALA A 14 -10.10 3.88 6.75
C ALA A 14 -8.79 3.43 7.39
N VAL A 15 -7.65 3.71 6.73
CA VAL A 15 -6.31 3.42 7.26
C VAL A 15 -6.02 4.32 8.46
N VAL A 16 -6.31 5.62 8.35
CA VAL A 16 -6.12 6.58 9.44
C VAL A 16 -6.97 6.23 10.66
N ASN A 17 -8.19 5.74 10.49
CA ASN A 17 -9.03 5.32 11.61
C ASN A 17 -8.47 4.09 12.35
N HIS A 18 -7.77 3.20 11.65
CA HIS A 18 -7.15 2.02 12.24
C HIS A 18 -5.85 2.36 12.98
N PHE A 19 -4.94 3.11 12.34
CA PHE A 19 -3.64 3.45 12.92
C PHE A 19 -3.67 4.70 13.81
N GLY A 20 -4.59 5.63 13.57
CA GLY A 20 -4.59 6.98 14.14
C GLY A 20 -3.75 7.99 13.34
N TYR A 21 -3.07 7.53 12.29
CA TYR A 21 -2.22 8.31 11.38
C TYR A 21 -2.10 7.58 10.03
N TRP A 22 -1.51 8.24 9.04
CA TRP A 22 -1.12 7.58 7.78
C TRP A 22 0.27 6.96 7.93
N PRO A 23 0.42 5.63 7.90
CA PRO A 23 1.71 4.99 8.15
C PRO A 23 2.63 5.07 6.92
N SER A 24 3.95 4.96 7.13
CA SER A 24 4.93 4.82 6.05
C SER A 24 4.98 3.40 5.46
N PHE A 25 4.26 2.45 6.07
CA PHE A 25 4.28 1.03 5.72
C PHE A 25 5.65 0.35 5.87
N HIS A 26 6.55 0.91 6.68
CA HIS A 26 7.84 0.27 7.00
C HIS A 26 7.61 -1.14 7.58
N ASP A 27 8.40 -2.12 7.10
CA ASP A 27 8.31 -3.55 7.42
C ASP A 27 6.95 -4.21 7.10
N SER A 28 6.08 -3.53 6.32
CA SER A 28 4.87 -4.15 5.78
C SER A 28 5.22 -5.15 4.69
N GLU A 29 4.27 -6.03 4.35
CA GLU A 29 4.47 -7.07 3.34
C GLU A 29 3.39 -7.01 2.25
N VAL A 30 3.82 -6.98 0.98
CA VAL A 30 2.91 -7.06 -0.17
C VAL A 30 2.50 -8.51 -0.39
N LEU A 31 1.26 -8.83 -0.08
CA LEU A 31 0.71 -10.19 -0.18
C LEU A 31 0.32 -10.57 -1.61
N SER A 32 -0.17 -9.61 -2.40
CA SER A 32 -0.60 -9.86 -3.77
C SER A 32 -0.65 -8.59 -4.59
N ILE A 33 -0.35 -8.71 -5.88
CA ILE A 33 -0.59 -7.68 -6.90
C ILE A 33 -1.35 -8.35 -8.06
N LYS A 34 -2.56 -7.85 -8.36
CA LYS A 34 -3.46 -8.45 -9.36
C LYS A 34 -3.83 -7.42 -10.41
N PHE A 35 -3.40 -7.67 -11.64
CA PHE A 35 -3.74 -6.84 -12.80
C PHE A 35 -5.03 -7.35 -13.44
N GLU A 36 -5.99 -6.44 -13.62
CA GLU A 36 -7.24 -6.72 -14.31
C GLU A 36 -7.50 -5.68 -15.38
N ARG A 37 -8.10 -6.13 -16.49
CA ARG A 37 -8.63 -5.22 -17.51
C ARG A 37 -10.01 -5.72 -17.93
N SER A 38 -11.04 -4.99 -17.56
CA SER A 38 -12.40 -5.27 -18.03
C SER A 38 -12.51 -5.00 -19.54
N LEU A 39 -13.14 -5.92 -20.27
CA LEU A 39 -13.46 -5.72 -21.68
C LEU A 39 -14.48 -4.60 -21.90
N GLU A 40 -15.32 -4.32 -20.91
CA GLU A 40 -16.42 -3.34 -21.02
C GLU A 40 -15.96 -1.91 -20.73
N MET A 41 -15.09 -1.72 -19.72
CA MET A 41 -14.69 -0.38 -19.27
C MET A 41 -13.39 0.11 -19.92
N GLY A 42 -12.58 -0.78 -20.50
CA GLY A 42 -11.30 -0.42 -21.15
C GLY A 42 -10.20 0.11 -20.22
N MET A 43 -10.54 0.47 -18.98
CA MET A 43 -9.61 0.99 -17.97
C MET A 43 -8.97 -0.17 -17.19
N PRO A 44 -7.64 -0.32 -17.23
CA PRO A 44 -6.94 -1.32 -16.43
C PRO A 44 -6.95 -0.93 -14.94
N THR A 45 -7.03 -1.93 -14.08
CA THR A 45 -6.97 -1.78 -12.63
C THR A 45 -5.91 -2.70 -12.03
N VAL A 46 -5.33 -2.29 -10.90
CA VAL A 46 -4.45 -3.15 -10.10
C VAL A 46 -4.96 -3.19 -8.68
N GLU A 47 -5.16 -4.40 -8.16
CA GLU A 47 -5.42 -4.63 -6.74
C GLU A 47 -4.10 -5.01 -6.06
N MET A 48 -3.72 -4.31 -5.00
CA MET A 48 -2.54 -4.61 -4.18
C MET A 48 -2.93 -4.78 -2.73
N LYS A 49 -2.69 -5.97 -2.18
CA LYS A 49 -2.94 -6.27 -0.76
C LYS A 49 -1.67 -6.16 0.05
N VAL A 50 -1.71 -5.39 1.12
CA VAL A 50 -0.56 -5.11 1.99
C VAL A 50 -0.87 -5.51 3.42
N TYR A 51 -0.10 -6.43 3.97
CA TYR A 51 -0.11 -6.73 5.40
C TYR A 51 0.71 -5.68 6.13
N ALA A 52 0.08 -4.94 7.04
CA ALA A 52 0.68 -3.82 7.76
C ALA A 52 0.42 -3.92 9.27
N PHE A 53 1.26 -3.26 10.05
CA PHE A 53 1.17 -3.17 11.50
C PHE A 53 1.91 -1.94 12.01
N GLU A 54 1.67 -1.58 13.27
CA GLU A 54 2.41 -0.54 13.97
C GLU A 54 3.50 -1.19 14.82
N MET A 55 4.75 -0.80 14.59
CA MET A 55 5.87 -1.11 15.48
C MET A 55 5.97 -0.01 16.54
N THR A 56 5.90 -0.40 17.81
CA THR A 56 6.03 0.54 18.94
C THR A 56 7.47 0.65 19.41
N ASP A 57 7.77 1.61 20.28
CA ASP A 57 9.07 1.76 20.93
C ASP A 57 9.30 0.80 22.10
N LYS A 58 8.27 0.05 22.51
CA LYS A 58 8.33 -0.93 23.59
C LYS A 58 8.99 -2.22 23.11
N VAL A 59 9.94 -2.73 23.89
CA VAL A 59 10.65 -3.99 23.59
C VAL A 59 10.12 -5.10 24.49
N ILE A 60 9.72 -6.23 23.89
CA ILE A 60 9.27 -7.46 24.55
C ILE A 60 10.14 -8.61 24.03
N ASP A 61 10.81 -9.33 24.94
CA ASP A 61 11.68 -10.48 24.64
C ASP A 61 12.75 -10.21 23.56
N GLY A 62 13.25 -8.97 23.50
CA GLY A 62 14.29 -8.55 22.55
C GLY A 62 13.78 -8.06 21.19
N TYR A 63 12.47 -7.98 21.00
CA TYR A 63 11.83 -7.50 19.78
C TYR A 63 10.92 -6.30 20.09
N TYR A 64 10.76 -5.39 19.13
CA TYR A 64 9.76 -4.34 19.25
C TYR A 64 8.35 -4.95 19.27
N GLU A 65 7.50 -4.46 20.17
CA GLU A 65 6.09 -4.83 20.23
C GLU A 65 5.38 -4.30 19.00
N MET A 66 4.69 -5.21 18.30
CA MET A 66 3.89 -4.91 17.12
C MET A 66 2.41 -4.94 17.50
N VAL A 67 1.65 -3.95 17.06
CA VAL A 67 0.22 -3.77 17.35
C VAL A 67 -0.55 -3.37 16.09
N LYS A 68 -1.88 -3.32 16.17
CA LYS A 68 -2.77 -2.85 15.10
C LYS A 68 -2.51 -3.54 13.75
N PHE A 69 -2.45 -4.87 13.74
CA PHE A 69 -2.27 -5.63 12.50
C PHE A 69 -3.50 -5.49 11.59
N CYS A 70 -3.26 -5.31 10.29
CA CYS A 70 -4.31 -5.32 9.28
C CYS A 70 -3.83 -5.79 7.91
N ILE A 71 -4.77 -6.12 7.03
CA ILE A 71 -4.55 -6.22 5.58
C ILE A 71 -5.28 -5.05 4.92
N ILE A 72 -4.55 -4.25 4.15
CA ILE A 72 -5.09 -3.11 3.40
C ILE A 72 -5.18 -3.50 1.94
N ASP A 73 -6.33 -3.22 1.35
CA ASP A 73 -6.60 -3.49 -0.06
C ASP A 73 -6.60 -2.18 -0.86
N PHE A 74 -5.53 -1.95 -1.63
CA PHE A 74 -5.42 -0.80 -2.51
C PHE A 74 -5.90 -1.14 -3.92
N LEU A 75 -6.72 -0.28 -4.49
CA LEU A 75 -7.15 -0.36 -5.88
C LEU A 75 -6.64 0.86 -6.65
N PHE A 76 -5.81 0.58 -7.65
CA PHE A 76 -5.31 1.53 -8.64
C PHE A 76 -6.27 1.49 -9.85
N ILE A 77 -6.84 2.63 -10.22
CA ILE A 77 -7.88 2.74 -11.24
C ILE A 77 -7.34 3.55 -12.42
N ASP A 78 -7.55 3.01 -13.63
CA ASP A 78 -7.00 3.55 -14.88
C ASP A 78 -5.46 3.64 -14.78
N LEU A 79 -4.84 2.47 -14.69
CA LEU A 79 -3.39 2.30 -14.62
C LEU A 79 -2.72 2.84 -15.89
N GLN A 80 -1.78 3.77 -15.72
CA GLN A 80 -1.03 4.40 -16.81
C GLN A 80 0.32 3.69 -17.04
N THR A 81 1.05 3.38 -15.97
CA THR A 81 2.33 2.66 -16.03
C THR A 81 2.47 1.69 -14.86
N SER A 82 3.22 0.61 -15.10
CA SER A 82 3.63 -0.34 -14.07
C SER A 82 5.03 -0.82 -14.36
N ASP A 83 5.87 -0.82 -13.33
CA ASP A 83 7.13 -1.55 -13.28
C ASP A 83 7.11 -2.35 -11.99
N ILE A 84 7.14 -3.67 -12.08
CA ILE A 84 7.16 -4.56 -10.92
C ILE A 84 8.31 -5.53 -11.14
N GLN A 85 9.23 -5.53 -10.21
CA GLN A 85 10.42 -6.37 -10.23
C GLN A 85 10.34 -7.36 -9.06
N ASP A 86 10.90 -8.54 -9.31
CA ASP A 86 10.89 -9.66 -8.39
C ASP A 86 9.46 -10.11 -8.02
N PHE A 87 9.09 -10.09 -6.74
CA PHE A 87 7.98 -10.83 -6.12
C PHE A 87 8.33 -12.31 -5.84
N ASN A 88 8.52 -12.64 -4.56
CA ASN A 88 8.99 -13.97 -4.16
C ASN A 88 8.30 -14.50 -2.88
N HIS A 89 8.95 -15.43 -2.16
CA HIS A 89 8.45 -16.05 -0.93
C HIS A 89 8.26 -15.10 0.26
N GLN A 90 8.85 -13.91 0.22
CA GLN A 90 8.63 -12.82 1.18
C GLN A 90 8.74 -11.48 0.44
N ASN A 91 7.80 -10.56 0.68
CA ASN A 91 7.71 -9.29 -0.05
C ASN A 91 7.68 -8.10 0.92
N ALA A 92 8.69 -8.03 1.79
CA ALA A 92 8.82 -7.00 2.81
C ALA A 92 9.32 -5.68 2.19
N VAL A 93 8.71 -4.57 2.61
CA VAL A 93 9.04 -3.23 2.10
C VAL A 93 9.69 -2.35 3.17
N LEU A 94 10.63 -1.51 2.76
CA LEU A 94 11.14 -0.38 3.55
C LEU A 94 10.06 0.71 3.71
N GLY A 95 9.11 0.75 2.79
CA GLY A 95 7.95 1.63 2.85
C GLY A 95 7.19 1.65 1.52
N LEU A 96 6.03 2.30 1.55
CA LEU A 96 5.28 2.67 0.35
C LEU A 96 5.15 4.19 0.35
N ASP A 97 5.65 4.84 -0.69
CA ASP A 97 5.51 6.27 -0.87
C ASP A 97 4.49 6.55 -1.97
N PHE A 98 3.60 7.52 -1.73
CA PHE A 98 2.62 7.94 -2.73
C PHE A 98 2.96 9.35 -3.19
N VAL A 99 2.89 9.60 -4.49
CA VAL A 99 3.29 10.89 -5.08
C VAL A 99 2.29 11.30 -6.14
N LYS A 100 1.99 12.59 -6.22
CA LYS A 100 1.20 13.17 -7.31
C LYS A 100 2.09 13.60 -8.47
N GLU A 101 1.84 13.04 -9.64
CA GLU A 101 2.54 13.34 -10.89
C GLU A 101 1.55 13.92 -11.91
N GLY A 102 1.38 15.25 -11.86
CA GLY A 102 0.40 15.93 -12.70
C GLY A 102 -1.04 15.55 -12.30
N GLU A 103 -1.72 14.84 -13.18
CA GLU A 103 -3.08 14.31 -12.95
C GLU A 103 -3.08 12.87 -12.41
N ASP A 104 -1.92 12.23 -12.33
CA ASP A 104 -1.77 10.84 -11.91
C ASP A 104 -1.25 10.74 -10.47
N LEU A 105 -1.50 9.59 -9.87
CA LEU A 105 -0.97 9.17 -8.57
C LEU A 105 -0.06 7.97 -8.79
N LYS A 106 1.16 8.07 -8.27
CA LYS A 106 2.18 7.04 -8.28
C LYS A 106 2.31 6.45 -6.87
N CYS A 107 2.38 5.13 -6.77
CA CYS A 107 2.86 4.42 -5.59
C CYS A 107 4.23 3.85 -5.92
N GLU A 108 5.22 4.17 -5.10
CA GLU A 108 6.56 3.59 -5.11
C GLU A 108 6.61 2.51 -4.03
N ILE A 109 7.11 1.33 -4.43
CA ILE A 109 7.28 0.16 -3.58
C ILE A 109 8.78 0.01 -3.36
N HIS A 110 9.25 0.30 -2.15
CA HIS A 110 10.66 0.23 -1.81
C HIS A 110 10.97 -1.12 -1.16
N ALA A 111 11.59 -2.04 -1.88
CA ALA A 111 11.88 -3.36 -1.35
C ALA A 111 12.87 -3.29 -0.17
N ALA A 112 12.51 -3.94 0.93
CA ALA A 112 13.49 -4.48 1.88
C ALA A 112 13.95 -5.87 1.41
N TYR A 113 13.00 -6.66 0.90
CA TYR A 113 13.22 -7.96 0.27
C TYR A 113 12.03 -8.33 -0.62
N GLY A 114 12.29 -8.95 -1.77
CA GLY A 114 11.23 -9.36 -2.69
C GLY A 114 10.83 -8.23 -3.63
N VAL A 115 9.55 -7.86 -3.65
CA VAL A 115 8.99 -6.94 -4.65
C VAL A 115 9.47 -5.49 -4.52
N ASP A 116 9.95 -4.93 -5.62
CA ASP A 116 10.28 -3.52 -5.81
C ASP A 116 9.53 -2.98 -7.04
N GLY A 117 9.29 -1.67 -7.09
CA GLY A 117 8.81 -1.04 -8.31
C GLY A 117 7.83 0.10 -8.09
N GLN A 118 6.95 0.31 -9.06
CA GLN A 118 6.02 1.43 -9.07
C GLN A 118 4.75 1.15 -9.87
N LEU A 119 3.64 1.70 -9.39
CA LEU A 119 2.34 1.71 -10.07
C LEU A 119 1.86 3.16 -10.21
N THR A 120 1.60 3.60 -11.44
CA THR A 120 1.04 4.94 -11.71
C THR A 120 -0.36 4.81 -12.28
N SER A 121 -1.33 5.51 -11.70
CA SER A 121 -2.74 5.42 -12.06
C SER A 121 -3.44 6.77 -11.92
N ARG A 122 -4.61 6.94 -12.56
CA ARG A 122 -5.39 8.19 -12.39
C ARG A 122 -5.93 8.35 -10.98
N LYS A 123 -6.21 7.23 -10.30
CA LYS A 123 -6.80 7.23 -8.95
C LYS A 123 -6.34 6.03 -8.15
N ILE A 124 -6.16 6.25 -6.86
CA ILE A 124 -5.90 5.19 -5.87
C ILE A 124 -7.02 5.24 -4.83
N ARG A 125 -7.52 4.07 -4.45
CA ARG A 125 -8.55 3.90 -3.43
C ARG A 125 -8.16 2.82 -2.43
N VAL A 126 -8.47 3.04 -1.15
CA VAL A 126 -8.52 1.97 -0.15
C VAL A 126 -9.88 1.28 -0.23
N VAL A 127 -9.91 0.03 -0.68
CA VAL A 127 -11.12 -0.79 -0.80
C VAL A 127 -11.55 -1.32 0.56
N SER A 128 -10.61 -1.82 1.36
CA SER A 128 -10.86 -2.34 2.69
C SER A 128 -9.63 -2.25 3.59
N VAL A 129 -9.89 -2.30 4.90
CA VAL A 129 -8.90 -2.52 5.95
C VAL A 129 -9.44 -3.67 6.81
N GLU A 130 -8.84 -4.86 6.68
CA GLU A 130 -9.21 -6.05 7.43
C GLU A 130 -8.35 -6.14 8.69
N HIS A 131 -8.98 -6.12 9.87
CA HIS A 131 -8.28 -6.21 11.15
C HIS A 131 -7.82 -7.65 11.39
N ILE A 132 -6.57 -7.83 11.79
CA ILE A 132 -6.00 -9.14 12.10
C ILE A 132 -5.75 -9.24 13.61
N GLU A 133 -6.36 -10.23 14.26
CA GLU A 133 -6.03 -10.60 15.64
C GLU A 133 -4.80 -11.51 15.64
N LYS A 134 -3.85 -11.25 16.54
CA LYS A 134 -2.59 -11.99 16.65
C LYS A 134 -2.35 -12.43 18.09
#